data_AF-A0A9D7T5G8-F1
#
_entry.id   AF-A0A9D7T5G8-F1
#
_cell.length_a   1.000
_cell.length_b   1.000
_cell.length_c   1.000
_cell.angle_alpha   90.00
_cell.angle_beta   90.00
_cell.angle_gamma   90.00
#
_symmetry.space_group_name_H-M   'P 1'
#
loop_
_entity.id
_entity.type
_entity.pdbx_description
1 polymer ?
#
loop_
_entity_poly.entity_id
_entity_poly.type
_entity_poly.pdbx_seq_one_letter_code
_entity_poly.pdbx_strand_id
1 'polypeptide(L)'
;MPVSANRALSVDGVAIAADPHLLTVSIPGHFTSHVPVASSFVRPGGPRRSGDGSTVQAAAGDVNNDSVIDILDAIAIRDARGTSTRPRTSTSDGTVDAADLRFVVINFLLRNPEADTAPYPQSTYRGVTLEAVKATFN
;
A
#
# COMPACT_ATOMS: atom_id res chain seq x y z
N MET A 1 9.14 6.48 -14.14
CA MET A 1 7.96 6.52 -15.02
C MET A 1 7.03 7.61 -14.51
N PRO A 2 6.52 8.52 -15.36
CA PRO A 2 5.58 9.54 -14.92
C PRO A 2 4.23 8.90 -14.61
N VAL A 3 3.67 9.22 -13.43
CA VAL A 3 2.26 8.96 -13.11
C VAL A 3 1.47 10.16 -13.63
N SER A 4 0.54 9.95 -14.55
CA SER A 4 -0.26 11.03 -15.14
C SER A 4 -1.30 11.57 -14.15
N ALA A 5 -1.86 12.75 -14.43
CA ALA A 5 -2.85 13.41 -13.55
C ALA A 5 -4.12 12.57 -13.28
N ASN A 6 -4.43 11.62 -14.17
CA ASN A 6 -5.50 10.62 -14.00
C ASN A 6 -5.04 9.36 -13.25
N ARG A 7 -3.88 9.38 -12.58
CA ARG A 7 -3.29 8.26 -11.83
C ARG A 7 -3.01 7.01 -12.68
N ALA A 8 -2.78 7.20 -13.97
CA ALA A 8 -2.44 6.11 -14.88
C ALA A 8 -0.90 5.94 -15.00
N LEU A 9 -0.49 4.68 -15.13
CA LEU A 9 0.88 4.29 -15.46
C LEU A 9 0.83 3.56 -16.81
N SER A 10 1.64 3.99 -17.78
CA SER A 10 1.80 3.29 -19.06
C SER A 10 3.19 2.71 -19.15
N VAL A 11 3.27 1.43 -19.49
CA VAL A 11 4.52 0.70 -19.71
C VAL A 11 4.49 0.10 -21.12
N ASP A 12 5.37 0.58 -21.97
CA ASP A 12 5.57 0.07 -23.33
C ASP A 12 6.77 -0.88 -23.41
N GLY A 13 6.80 -1.71 -24.45
CA GLY A 13 7.90 -2.63 -24.70
C GLY A 13 7.90 -3.89 -23.84
N VAL A 14 6.83 -4.18 -23.10
CA VAL A 14 6.66 -5.44 -22.38
C VAL A 14 6.55 -6.59 -23.40
N ALA A 15 7.39 -7.62 -23.22
CA ALA A 15 7.40 -8.77 -24.11
C ALA A 15 6.07 -9.52 -24.08
N ILE A 16 5.63 -10.01 -25.24
CA ILE A 16 4.47 -10.89 -25.33
C ILE A 16 4.82 -12.23 -24.67
N ALA A 17 4.02 -12.64 -23.70
CA ALA A 17 4.15 -13.92 -23.01
C ALA A 17 2.80 -14.66 -23.01
N ALA A 18 2.86 -15.99 -22.97
CA ALA A 18 1.69 -16.84 -22.80
C ALA A 18 1.12 -16.74 -21.37
N ASP A 19 2.01 -16.66 -20.38
CA ASP A 19 1.65 -16.42 -18.99
C ASP A 19 1.52 -14.91 -18.70
N PRO A 20 0.65 -14.50 -17.75
CA PRO A 20 0.56 -13.10 -17.32
C PRO A 20 1.87 -12.62 -16.69
N HIS A 21 2.19 -11.34 -16.90
CA HIS A 21 3.24 -10.68 -16.11
C HIS A 21 2.69 -10.29 -14.75
N LEU A 22 3.56 -10.15 -13.74
CA LEU A 22 3.16 -9.64 -12.43
C LEU A 22 3.51 -8.15 -12.32
N LEU A 23 2.49 -7.31 -12.13
CA LEU A 23 2.66 -5.91 -11.79
C LEU A 23 2.69 -5.78 -10.26
N THR A 24 3.86 -5.44 -9.72
CA THR A 24 4.02 -5.10 -8.30
C THR A 24 3.95 -3.58 -8.14
N VAL A 25 3.02 -3.12 -7.29
CA VAL A 25 2.88 -1.70 -6.96
C VAL A 25 3.16 -1.51 -5.48
N SER A 26 4.28 -0.84 -5.18
CA SER A 26 4.66 -0.46 -3.82
C SER A 26 4.52 1.06 -3.65
N ILE A 27 3.48 1.45 -2.91
CA ILE A 27 3.22 2.83 -2.53
C ILE A 27 3.48 2.94 -1.04
N PRO A 28 4.28 3.89 -0.59
CA PRO A 28 4.58 4.07 0.82
C PRO A 28 3.35 4.32 1.67
N GLY A 29 3.34 3.73 2.86
CA GLY A 29 2.19 3.87 3.75
C GLY A 29 0.94 3.18 3.21
N HIS A 30 1.07 2.33 2.19
CA HIS A 30 -0.02 1.53 1.62
C HIS A 30 0.42 0.08 1.51
N PHE A 31 -0.56 -0.83 1.48
CA PHE A 31 -0.30 -2.21 1.10
C PHE A 31 0.38 -2.29 -0.27
N THR A 32 1.35 -3.19 -0.37
CA THR A 32 1.91 -3.59 -1.66
C THR A 32 0.91 -4.48 -2.39
N SER A 33 0.62 -4.13 -3.64
CA SER A 33 -0.31 -4.90 -4.48
C SER A 33 0.41 -5.70 -5.55
N HIS A 34 -0.17 -6.84 -5.90
CA HIS A 34 0.34 -7.80 -6.88
C HIS A 34 -0.76 -8.13 -7.88
N VAL A 35 -0.68 -7.54 -9.07
CA VAL A 35 -1.73 -7.68 -10.08
C VAL A 35 -1.20 -8.42 -11.31
N PRO A 36 -1.74 -9.60 -11.64
CA PRO A 36 -1.45 -10.25 -12.90
C PRO A 36 -1.95 -9.39 -14.08
N VAL A 37 -1.08 -9.11 -15.05
CA VAL A 37 -1.40 -8.35 -16.26
C VAL A 37 -1.08 -9.19 -17.49
N ALA A 38 -2.11 -9.53 -18.26
CA ALA A 38 -1.93 -10.24 -19.51
C ALA A 38 -1.34 -9.29 -20.57
N SER A 39 -0.21 -9.69 -21.18
CA SER A 39 0.35 -8.96 -22.33
C SER A 39 -0.27 -9.37 -23.67
N SER A 40 -1.08 -10.43 -23.67
CA SER A 40 -1.73 -10.96 -24.87
C SER A 40 -3.01 -11.75 -24.58
N PHE A 41 -3.88 -11.84 -25.60
CA PHE A 41 -4.94 -12.86 -25.68
C PHE A 41 -4.54 -13.93 -26.70
N VAL A 42 -4.80 -15.19 -26.39
CA VAL A 42 -4.70 -16.31 -27.34
C VAL A 42 -6.00 -16.37 -28.16
N ARG A 43 -5.91 -16.10 -29.48
CA ARG A 43 -6.98 -16.34 -30.46
C ARG A 43 -6.51 -17.40 -31.48
N PRO A 44 -7.42 -18.03 -32.25
CA PRO A 44 -7.00 -18.87 -33.38
C PRO A 44 -6.12 -18.02 -34.32
N GLY A 45 -4.83 -18.35 -34.43
CA GLY A 45 -3.82 -17.55 -35.14
C GLY A 45 -2.70 -16.97 -34.27
N GLY A 46 -2.67 -17.23 -32.97
CA GLY A 46 -1.55 -16.90 -32.07
C GLY A 46 -1.79 -15.70 -31.15
N PRO A 47 -0.82 -15.36 -30.28
CA PRO A 47 -0.95 -14.27 -29.31
C PRO A 47 -1.04 -12.91 -29.99
N ARG A 48 -2.01 -12.08 -29.61
CA ARG A 48 -2.11 -10.66 -30.04
C ARG A 48 -2.05 -9.74 -28.83
N ARG A 49 -1.36 -8.59 -28.97
CA ARG A 49 -1.22 -7.56 -27.92
C ARG A 49 -2.59 -6.95 -27.60
N SER A 50 -2.89 -6.83 -26.32
CA SER A 50 -4.03 -6.09 -25.77
C SER A 50 -3.58 -5.28 -24.56
N GLY A 51 -4.11 -4.08 -24.38
CA GLY A 51 -3.97 -3.35 -23.12
C GLY A 51 -5.10 -3.77 -22.20
N ASP A 52 -4.78 -4.39 -21.06
CA ASP A 52 -5.76 -4.72 -20.03
C ASP A 52 -5.74 -3.66 -18.93
N GLY A 53 -6.93 -3.26 -18.49
CA GLY A 53 -7.11 -2.21 -17.48
C GLY A 53 -7.15 -2.81 -16.09
N SER A 54 -5.99 -3.04 -15.48
CA SER A 54 -5.91 -3.58 -14.12
C SER A 54 -6.02 -2.48 -13.07
N THR A 55 -6.95 -2.61 -12.12
CA THR A 55 -7.05 -1.70 -10.97
C THR A 55 -6.26 -2.22 -9.79
N VAL A 56 -5.47 -1.35 -9.17
CA VAL A 56 -4.66 -1.64 -7.99
C VAL A 56 -5.41 -1.17 -6.75
N GLN A 57 -5.65 -2.06 -5.79
CA GLN A 57 -6.19 -1.71 -4.48
C GLN A 57 -5.09 -1.77 -3.42
N ALA A 58 -4.51 -0.61 -3.11
CA ALA A 58 -3.50 -0.46 -2.08
C ALA A 58 -4.11 0.30 -0.89
N ALA A 59 -4.56 -0.41 0.15
CA ALA A 59 -5.12 0.25 1.33
C ALA A 59 -4.02 1.05 2.05
N ALA A 60 -4.28 2.31 2.37
CA ALA A 60 -3.37 3.14 3.13
C ALA A 60 -3.40 2.77 4.63
N GLY A 61 -2.30 2.95 5.34
CA GLY A 61 -2.16 2.69 6.77
C GLY A 61 -1.03 1.72 7.12
N ASP A 62 -0.46 1.02 6.15
CA ASP A 62 0.68 0.11 6.35
C ASP A 62 1.98 0.91 6.29
N VAL A 63 2.35 1.51 7.42
CA VAL A 63 3.45 2.46 7.55
C VAL A 63 4.77 1.74 7.70
N ASN A 64 4.78 0.61 8.41
CA ASN A 64 5.97 -0.21 8.60
C ASN A 64 6.21 -1.22 7.46
N ASN A 65 5.28 -1.31 6.49
CA ASN A 65 5.33 -2.16 5.30
C ASN A 65 5.42 -3.65 5.66
N ASP A 66 4.64 -4.09 6.65
CA ASP A 66 4.54 -5.49 7.09
C ASP A 66 3.30 -6.22 6.54
N SER A 67 2.56 -5.57 5.63
CA SER A 67 1.32 -6.09 5.02
C SER A 67 0.14 -6.22 5.98
N VAL A 68 0.19 -5.52 7.10
CA VAL A 68 -0.89 -5.38 8.08
C VAL A 68 -1.02 -3.92 8.49
N ILE A 69 -2.22 -3.51 8.89
CA ILE A 69 -2.48 -2.17 9.43
C ILE A 69 -2.90 -2.35 10.88
N ASP A 70 -2.01 -2.05 11.82
CA ASP A 70 -2.23 -2.35 13.23
C ASP A 70 -1.57 -1.34 14.19
N ILE A 71 -1.44 -1.72 15.47
CA ILE A 71 -0.87 -0.86 16.50
C ILE A 71 0.58 -0.45 16.21
N LEU A 72 1.34 -1.26 15.49
CA LEU A 72 2.74 -0.99 15.15
C LEU A 72 2.83 0.17 14.16
N ASP A 73 1.89 0.32 13.24
CA ASP A 73 1.80 1.48 12.34
C ASP A 73 1.50 2.77 13.10
N ALA A 74 0.54 2.71 14.03
CA ALA A 74 0.19 3.84 14.87
C ALA A 74 1.40 4.28 15.73
N ILE A 75 2.13 3.32 16.30
CA ILE A 75 3.36 3.57 17.06
C ILE A 75 4.45 4.18 16.17
N ALA A 76 4.62 3.68 14.95
CA ALA A 76 5.60 4.21 14.00
C ALA A 76 5.33 5.69 13.68
N ILE A 77 4.06 6.08 13.51
CA ILE A 77 3.66 7.48 13.31
C ILE A 77 3.95 8.31 14.56
N ARG A 78 3.60 7.81 15.75
CA ARG A 78 3.89 8.48 17.03
C ARG A 78 5.38 8.75 17.22
N ASP A 79 6.21 7.74 17.00
CA ASP A 79 7.66 7.81 17.29
C ASP A 79 8.39 8.73 16.30
N ALA A 80 7.82 8.93 15.12
CA ALA A 80 8.32 9.86 14.13
C ALA A 80 7.98 11.33 14.38
N ARG A 81 7.07 11.62 15.31
CA ARG A 81 6.66 12.98 15.61
C ARG A 81 7.87 13.84 15.97
N GLY A 82 8.00 14.99 15.32
CA GLY A 82 9.10 15.94 15.55
C GLY A 82 10.45 15.52 14.97
N THR A 83 10.52 14.41 14.23
CA THR A 83 11.73 14.01 13.48
C THR A 83 11.68 14.56 12.05
N SER A 84 12.85 14.77 11.45
CA SER A 84 12.97 15.01 10.00
C SER A 84 12.79 13.73 9.17
N THR A 85 12.78 12.57 9.83
CA THR A 85 12.62 11.23 9.25
C THR A 85 11.16 10.82 9.32
N ARG A 86 10.39 11.25 8.32
CA ARG A 86 8.99 10.82 8.19
C ARG A 86 8.91 9.32 7.86
N PRO A 87 8.13 8.51 8.61
CA PRO A 87 7.46 7.36 8.05
C PRO A 87 6.72 7.90 6.85
N ARG A 88 6.79 7.18 5.74
CA ARG A 88 6.34 7.67 4.44
C ARG A 88 4.79 7.66 4.47
N THR A 89 4.18 8.64 5.16
CA THR A 89 2.74 8.76 5.41
C THR A 89 2.03 9.38 4.22
N SER A 90 0.74 9.05 4.06
CA SER A 90 -0.08 9.39 2.90
C SER A 90 -0.49 10.87 2.81
N THR A 91 -0.27 11.67 3.87
CA THR A 91 -0.64 13.09 3.99
C THR A 91 0.58 13.97 3.78
N SER A 92 0.62 14.66 2.63
CA SER A 92 1.78 15.43 2.16
C SER A 92 1.72 16.90 2.58
N ASP A 93 1.53 17.20 3.88
CA ASP A 93 1.42 18.58 4.40
C ASP A 93 2.67 19.07 5.17
N GLY A 94 3.65 18.20 5.40
CA GLY A 94 4.92 18.57 6.02
C GLY A 94 4.93 18.60 7.55
N THR A 95 3.85 18.22 8.25
CA THR A 95 3.82 18.02 9.72
C THR A 95 3.38 16.58 10.07
N VAL A 96 3.92 15.98 11.16
CA VAL A 96 3.45 14.67 11.62
C VAL A 96 2.45 14.93 12.74
N ASP A 97 1.16 14.68 12.49
CA ASP A 97 0.07 15.00 13.41
C ASP A 97 -1.03 13.92 13.45
N ALA A 98 -2.15 14.21 14.10
CA ALA A 98 -3.26 13.28 14.23
C ALA A 98 -3.88 12.89 12.87
N ALA A 99 -3.73 13.70 11.82
CA ALA A 99 -4.22 13.41 10.48
C ALA A 99 -3.46 12.24 9.85
N ASP A 100 -2.18 12.04 10.17
CA ASP A 100 -1.39 10.90 9.68
C ASP A 100 -1.91 9.56 10.21
N LEU A 101 -2.58 9.54 11.37
CA LEU A 101 -3.21 8.33 11.92
C LEU A 101 -4.50 7.94 11.20
N ARG A 102 -5.09 8.83 10.38
CA ARG A 102 -6.44 8.64 9.82
C ARG A 102 -6.61 7.30 9.12
N PHE A 103 -5.66 6.92 8.27
CA PHE A 103 -5.77 5.68 7.50
C PHE A 103 -5.47 4.43 8.34
N VAL A 104 -4.58 4.54 9.34
CA VAL A 104 -4.37 3.47 10.34
C VAL A 104 -5.65 3.22 11.13
N VAL A 105 -6.36 4.27 11.54
CA VAL A 105 -7.61 4.15 12.29
C VAL A 105 -8.74 3.56 11.45
N ILE A 106 -8.91 4.03 10.21
CA ILE A 106 -9.99 3.54 9.33
C ILE A 106 -9.78 2.08 8.94
N ASN A 107 -8.53 1.66 8.74
CA ASN A 107 -8.19 0.31 8.31
C ASN A 107 -7.60 -0.55 9.43
N PHE A 108 -7.86 -0.21 10.70
CA PHE A 108 -7.24 -0.89 11.83
C PHE A 108 -7.59 -2.39 11.86
N LEU A 109 -6.58 -3.23 12.08
CA LEU A 109 -6.61 -4.68 12.01
C LEU A 109 -6.86 -5.26 10.61
N LEU A 110 -6.71 -4.46 9.56
CA LEU A 110 -6.77 -4.95 8.20
C LEU A 110 -5.48 -5.68 7.85
N ARG A 111 -5.60 -6.84 7.21
CA ARG A 111 -4.49 -7.60 6.64
C ARG A 111 -4.55 -7.53 5.12
N ASN A 112 -3.41 -7.38 4.47
CA ASN A 112 -3.33 -7.38 3.02
C ASN A 112 -3.79 -8.75 2.46
N PRO A 113 -4.89 -8.80 1.68
CA PRO A 113 -5.37 -10.05 1.09
C PRO A 113 -4.47 -10.56 -0.04
N GLU A 114 -3.62 -9.70 -0.62
CA GLU A 114 -2.71 -10.03 -1.71
C GLU A 114 -1.31 -10.47 -1.21
N ALA A 115 -1.09 -10.46 0.11
CA ALA A 115 0.16 -10.92 0.70
C ALA A 115 0.10 -12.42 1.02
N ASP A 116 0.97 -13.20 0.37
CA ASP A 116 1.10 -14.65 0.59
C ASP A 116 1.32 -14.98 2.08
N THR A 117 2.14 -14.16 2.74
CA THR A 117 2.43 -14.26 4.18
C THR A 117 2.38 -12.88 4.80
N ALA A 118 1.33 -12.61 5.58
CA ALA A 118 1.28 -11.42 6.44
C ALA A 118 1.04 -11.87 7.89
N PRO A 119 1.61 -11.16 8.88
CA PRO A 119 1.40 -11.46 10.29
C PRO A 119 -0.08 -11.32 10.69
N TYR A 120 -0.40 -11.78 11.90
CA TYR A 120 -1.70 -11.49 12.49
C TYR A 120 -1.72 -10.05 13.04
N PRO A 121 -2.74 -9.25 12.72
CA PRO A 121 -2.86 -7.88 13.20
C PRO A 121 -2.91 -7.80 14.73
N GLN A 122 -2.16 -6.86 15.27
CA GLN A 122 -2.06 -6.62 16.70
C GLN A 122 -2.90 -5.41 17.12
N SER A 123 -3.86 -5.62 18.01
CA SER A 123 -4.64 -4.52 18.59
C SER A 123 -3.89 -3.77 19.68
N THR A 124 -2.85 -4.39 20.27
CA THR A 124 -2.03 -3.83 21.33
C THR A 124 -0.58 -4.28 21.20
N TYR A 125 0.36 -3.44 21.60
CA TYR A 125 1.77 -3.79 21.67
C TYR A 125 2.38 -3.23 22.94
N ARG A 126 2.96 -4.10 23.78
CA ARG A 126 3.52 -3.74 25.10
C ARG A 126 2.55 -2.92 25.98
N GLY A 127 1.26 -3.24 25.93
CA GLY A 127 0.21 -2.54 26.68
C GLY A 127 -0.25 -1.21 26.08
N VAL A 128 0.34 -0.76 24.97
CA VAL A 128 -0.11 0.44 24.24
C VAL A 128 -1.29 0.07 23.36
N THR A 129 -2.34 0.89 23.39
CA THR A 129 -3.54 0.78 22.55
C THR A 129 -3.59 1.91 21.52
N LEU A 130 -4.43 1.74 20.48
CA LEU A 130 -4.66 2.79 19.48
C LEU A 130 -5.17 4.09 20.12
N GLU A 131 -6.06 3.99 21.11
CA GLU A 131 -6.55 5.15 21.87
C GLU A 131 -5.44 5.85 22.66
N ALA A 132 -4.52 5.09 23.27
CA ALA A 132 -3.37 5.66 23.96
C ALA A 132 -2.44 6.41 22.98
N VAL A 133 -2.24 5.89 21.77
CA VAL A 133 -1.48 6.59 20.72
C VAL A 133 -2.17 7.87 20.29
N LYS A 134 -3.47 7.83 19.99
CA LYS A 134 -4.26 9.02 19.60
C LYS A 134 -4.18 10.12 20.66
N ALA A 135 -4.24 9.75 21.94
CA ALA A 135 -4.16 10.69 23.05
C ALA A 135 -2.83 11.46 23.09
N THR A 136 -1.75 10.95 22.48
CA THR A 136 -0.48 11.66 22.43
C THR A 136 -0.50 12.87 21.49
N PHE A 137 -1.40 12.91 20.50
CA PHE A 137 -1.48 13.98 19.49
C PHE A 137 -2.42 15.13 19.86
N ASN A 138 -3.02 15.08 21.06
CA ASN A 138 -3.87 16.14 21.61
C ASN A 138 -3.08 17.34 22.13
#